data_AF-A0ABD2JKE8-F1
#
_entry.id   AF-A0ABD2JKE8-F1
#
_cell.length_a   1.000
_cell.length_b   1.000
_cell.length_c   1.000
_cell.angle_alpha   90.00
_cell.angle_beta   90.00
_cell.angle_gamma   90.00
#
_symmetry.space_group_name_H-M   'P 1'
#
loop_
_entity.id
_entity.type
_entity.pdbx_description
1 polymer ?
#
loop_
_entity_poly.entity_id
_entity_poly.type
_entity_poly.pdbx_seq_one_letter_code
_entity_poly.pdbx_strand_id
1 'polypeptide(L)'
;MSSFTTCSSVDEFSPRQPIFPNLSPSGEMSVLIARIAELNRAKTIEPSVASSEASGQDGYAIFPNLSPSEEMSVLIARITELYRAKTIEPSVASSEVFGQDGYGMNDDQFSLDEEEEDEQQEESKTPTKDAAEERFLQSQNDQKKILEKISELEKQQKEQSKVTAGQLSKILEKISVLEQESKQRKASSNFRQNYWDANVCHKNLEITGKKNRIVHYKRNLFGCCSIFAKHTILLNNNSSDIFYYEISVKNMKCWMSFGFAVKQQNKLDGTIRTRKGTYAIDSDGKIWINGEGNGINAEYSYDAGDTLGIGIILATRQLFFTKNGKQLDSSGLFVASSSTDDSFHPFVSLRYSGDEIEANFGPNFEFDLDSLFSQLPNDQKKILEKEKQTQKEVLLKFQQNCWDAFACHKDIRIIDNTYLIVRDNNYANRSVFAKYPILLVNDSSIIFYYEISIKNKKSSFIFGFAVKQQTNFDDSIWGRSGTYAIGSYGEIWINGKRNGSNSNYSYGVGDTMGIGVNSATRQIIFTQNGRRLDSSDLLVASSFADDSFHPFISLRYSGDEIEANFGPNFKFDFEAL
;
A
#
# COMPACT_ATOMS: atom_id res chain seq x y z
N MET A 1 -5.19 -15.07 65.18
CA MET A 1 -5.45 -13.78 65.86
C MET A 1 -4.45 -12.79 65.27
N SER A 2 -4.79 -11.72 64.57
CA SER A 2 -5.98 -10.86 64.61
C SER A 2 -6.19 -10.20 63.23
N SER A 3 -7.47 -10.04 62.90
CA SER A 3 -8.07 -9.28 61.79
C SER A 3 -8.00 -7.76 61.98
N PHE A 4 -8.01 -6.98 60.88
CA PHE A 4 -8.77 -5.74 60.61
C PHE A 4 -8.57 -5.40 59.11
N THR A 5 -9.56 -5.54 58.22
CA THR A 5 -10.66 -4.62 57.80
C THR A 5 -10.25 -3.51 56.82
N THR A 6 -11.11 -3.37 55.81
CA THR A 6 -11.15 -2.71 54.48
C THR A 6 -11.06 -1.18 54.36
N CYS A 7 -10.56 -0.70 53.20
CA CYS A 7 -11.27 0.06 52.13
C CYS A 7 -10.60 1.38 51.67
N SER A 8 -10.27 1.52 50.37
CA SER A 8 -10.70 2.63 49.48
C SER A 8 -10.04 2.59 48.08
N SER A 9 -10.74 3.19 47.12
CA SER A 9 -10.66 3.22 45.65
C SER A 9 -9.43 3.94 45.05
N VAL A 10 -9.06 3.60 43.81
CA VAL A 10 -8.17 4.42 42.96
C VAL A 10 -8.78 4.58 41.57
N ASP A 11 -8.84 5.85 41.15
CA ASP A 11 -9.65 6.49 40.11
C ASP A 11 -9.26 6.22 38.65
N GLU A 12 -10.27 6.31 37.77
CA GLU A 12 -10.19 6.41 36.32
C GLU A 12 -9.48 7.71 35.86
N PHE A 13 -8.50 7.60 34.96
CA PHE A 13 -7.86 8.75 34.31
C PHE A 13 -8.77 9.36 33.23
N SER A 14 -9.50 10.41 33.60
CA SER A 14 -10.00 11.44 32.66
C SER A 14 -8.86 12.33 32.16
N PRO A 15 -8.95 12.93 30.96
CA PRO A 15 -7.97 13.91 30.50
C PRO A 15 -7.90 15.07 31.50
N ARG A 16 -6.73 15.28 32.10
CA ARG A 16 -6.52 16.31 33.14
C ARG A 16 -6.89 17.68 32.58
N GLN A 17 -7.94 18.29 33.16
CA GLN A 17 -8.28 19.68 32.91
C GLN A 17 -7.13 20.59 33.37
N PRO A 18 -6.87 21.72 32.68
CA PRO A 18 -5.88 22.67 33.14
C PRO A 18 -6.20 23.17 34.56
N ILE A 19 -5.17 23.35 35.38
CA ILE A 19 -5.31 23.77 36.77
C ILE A 19 -5.58 25.28 36.79
N PHE A 20 -6.86 25.67 36.79
CA PHE A 20 -7.30 27.05 37.00
C PHE A 20 -8.27 27.11 38.18
N PRO A 21 -7.81 26.89 39.43
CA PRO A 21 -8.69 26.98 40.57
C PRO A 21 -9.26 28.40 40.68
N ASN A 22 -10.58 28.51 40.65
CA ASN A 22 -11.38 29.72 40.93
C ASN A 22 -11.38 30.86 39.89
N LEU A 23 -11.09 30.60 38.60
CA LEU A 23 -11.27 31.61 37.55
C LEU A 23 -12.67 31.53 36.90
N SER A 24 -13.30 32.67 36.67
CA SER A 24 -14.50 32.74 35.83
C SER A 24 -14.17 32.35 34.38
N PRO A 25 -15.14 31.93 33.55
CA PRO A 25 -14.87 31.56 32.14
C PRO A 25 -14.16 32.68 31.35
N SER A 26 -14.45 33.94 31.68
CA SER A 26 -13.75 35.09 31.09
C SER A 26 -12.32 35.24 31.61
N GLY A 27 -12.08 34.93 32.89
CA GLY A 27 -10.74 34.92 33.49
C GLY A 27 -9.87 33.79 32.96
N GLU A 28 -10.41 32.57 32.83
CA GLU A 28 -9.74 31.42 32.21
C GLU A 28 -9.32 31.77 30.77
N MET A 29 -10.23 32.37 30.01
CA MET A 29 -9.98 32.79 28.64
C MET A 29 -8.86 33.83 28.51
N SER A 30 -8.80 34.83 29.39
CA SER A 30 -7.73 35.82 29.41
C SER A 30 -6.36 35.20 29.68
N VAL A 31 -6.27 34.22 30.59
CA VAL A 31 -5.03 33.51 30.91
C VAL A 31 -4.57 32.64 29.73
N LEU A 32 -5.50 31.92 29.08
CA LEU A 32 -5.21 31.09 27.91
C LEU A 32 -4.71 31.93 26.73
N ILE A 33 -5.34 33.09 26.47
CA ILE A 33 -4.93 34.02 25.40
C ILE A 33 -3.54 34.63 25.69
N ALA A 34 -3.27 35.01 26.94
CA ALA A 34 -1.96 35.51 27.36
C ALA A 34 -0.85 34.47 27.13
N ARG A 35 -1.10 33.20 27.45
CA ARG A 35 -0.14 32.11 27.22
C ARG A 35 0.11 31.85 25.73
N ILE A 36 -0.91 31.92 24.89
CA ILE A 36 -0.74 31.82 23.43
C ILE A 36 0.10 32.99 22.89
N ALA A 37 -0.08 34.20 23.44
CA ALA A 37 0.72 35.36 23.05
C ALA A 37 2.20 35.20 23.46
N GLU A 38 2.49 34.63 24.63
CA GLU A 38 3.85 34.28 25.06
C GLU A 38 4.50 33.22 24.15
N LEU A 39 3.80 32.11 23.87
CA LEU A 39 4.29 31.05 22.99
C LEU A 39 4.59 31.57 21.57
N ASN A 40 3.81 32.55 21.10
CA ASN A 40 4.05 33.19 19.81
C ASN A 40 5.23 34.17 19.83
N ARG A 41 5.47 34.91 20.93
CA ARG A 41 6.67 35.75 21.09
C ARG A 41 7.95 34.91 21.14
N ALA A 42 7.90 33.75 21.78
CA ALA A 42 9.03 32.82 21.84
C ALA A 42 9.40 32.24 20.45
N LYS A 43 8.46 32.22 19.49
CA LYS A 43 8.69 31.78 18.10
C LYS A 43 9.34 32.84 17.21
N THR A 44 9.31 34.11 17.59
CA THR A 44 9.80 35.24 16.76
C THR A 44 11.23 35.66 17.04
N ILE A 45 11.93 35.02 17.98
CA ILE A 45 13.35 35.27 18.28
C ILE A 45 14.18 34.18 17.60
N GLU A 46 14.93 34.53 16.54
CA GLU A 46 15.94 33.64 15.96
C GLU A 46 17.13 33.44 16.92
N PRO A 47 17.78 32.25 16.94
CA PRO A 47 18.91 31.99 17.81
C PRO A 47 20.17 32.61 17.19
N SER A 48 20.58 33.78 17.68
CA SER A 48 21.95 34.23 17.50
C SER A 48 22.55 34.74 18.81
N VAL A 49 23.73 34.20 19.11
CA VAL A 49 24.68 34.54 20.18
C VAL A 49 24.30 34.08 21.59
N ALA A 50 25.03 33.07 22.06
CA ALA A 50 25.13 32.73 23.47
C ALA A 50 25.79 33.87 24.25
N SER A 51 25.12 34.34 25.31
CA SER A 51 25.78 34.90 26.49
C SER A 51 25.01 34.49 27.73
N SER A 52 25.76 33.97 28.68
CA SER A 52 25.39 33.71 30.07
C SER A 52 24.72 34.92 30.74
N GLU A 53 23.88 34.60 31.73
CA GLU A 53 23.19 35.51 32.69
C GLU A 53 21.75 35.91 32.32
N ALA A 54 20.80 35.05 32.71
CA ALA A 54 19.50 35.49 33.23
C ALA A 54 18.97 34.42 34.19
N SER A 55 19.27 34.61 35.47
CA SER A 55 18.64 33.94 36.60
C SER A 55 17.19 34.42 36.77
N GLY A 56 16.28 33.47 36.96
CA GLY A 56 15.08 33.64 37.78
C GLY A 56 13.89 34.36 37.15
N GLN A 57 13.01 33.60 36.49
CA GLN A 57 11.56 33.64 36.71
C GLN A 57 10.92 32.45 35.98
N ASP A 58 10.52 31.44 36.75
CA ASP A 58 9.79 30.27 36.28
C ASP A 58 8.43 30.70 35.72
N GLY A 59 8.30 30.71 34.39
CA GLY A 59 7.00 30.80 33.72
C GLY A 59 6.27 29.48 33.90
N TYR A 60 5.23 29.47 34.73
CA TYR A 60 4.35 28.31 34.94
C TYR A 60 3.83 27.78 33.60
N ALA A 61 4.33 26.62 33.15
CA ALA A 61 3.74 25.90 32.03
C ALA A 61 2.35 25.40 32.46
N ILE A 62 1.31 25.79 31.72
CA ILE A 62 -0.07 25.35 31.98
C ILE A 62 -0.18 23.83 31.76
N PHE A 63 0.66 23.28 30.88
CA PHE A 63 0.82 21.84 30.65
C PHE A 63 2.31 21.47 30.60
N PRO A 64 2.93 21.10 31.72
CA PRO A 64 4.39 20.92 31.82
C PRO A 64 4.98 19.75 31.00
N ASN A 65 4.16 19.00 30.27
CA ASN A 65 4.56 17.80 29.51
C ASN A 65 4.26 17.87 28.00
N LEU A 66 3.87 19.04 27.47
CA LEU A 66 3.57 19.21 26.04
C LEU A 66 4.66 20.04 25.36
N SER A 67 4.98 19.71 24.10
CA SER A 67 5.81 20.61 23.28
C SER A 67 5.06 21.92 23.00
N PRO A 68 5.76 23.04 22.71
CA PRO A 68 5.11 24.34 22.48
C PRO A 68 4.02 24.33 21.39
N SER A 69 4.15 23.45 20.38
CA SER A 69 3.16 23.30 19.31
C SER A 69 1.93 22.48 19.73
N GLU A 70 2.12 21.51 20.62
CA GLU A 70 1.04 20.70 21.19
C GLU A 70 0.28 21.50 22.26
N GLU A 71 1.01 22.22 23.12
CA GLU A 71 0.43 23.16 24.11
C GLU A 71 -0.45 24.19 23.39
N MET A 72 0.06 24.81 22.31
CA MET A 72 -0.70 25.78 21.52
C MET A 72 -1.99 25.20 20.93
N SER A 73 -1.95 23.96 20.44
CA SER A 73 -3.12 23.30 19.85
C SER A 73 -4.20 22.99 20.89
N VAL A 74 -3.79 22.56 22.09
CA VAL A 74 -4.70 22.32 23.23
C VAL A 74 -5.31 23.63 23.75
N LEU A 75 -4.51 24.71 23.84
CA LEU A 75 -4.99 26.03 24.27
C LEU A 75 -6.03 26.60 23.29
N ILE A 76 -5.79 26.48 21.97
CA ILE A 76 -6.73 26.93 20.93
C ILE A 76 -8.05 26.13 20.97
N ALA A 77 -7.97 24.81 21.17
CA ALA A 77 -9.15 23.96 21.31
C ALA A 77 -9.99 24.39 22.52
N ARG A 78 -9.35 24.65 23.67
CA ARG A 78 -10.05 25.07 24.90
C ARG A 78 -10.70 26.45 24.77
N ILE A 79 -10.02 27.42 24.16
CA ILE A 79 -10.62 28.74 23.86
C ILE A 79 -11.84 28.59 22.96
N THR A 80 -11.78 27.69 21.97
CA THR A 80 -12.90 27.42 21.07
C THR A 80 -14.11 26.82 21.82
N GLU A 81 -13.87 25.92 22.79
CA GLU A 81 -14.91 25.39 23.66
C GLU A 81 -15.55 26.47 24.54
N LEU A 82 -14.74 27.34 25.16
CA LEU A 82 -15.24 28.45 25.99
C LEU A 82 -16.08 29.45 25.17
N TYR A 83 -15.68 29.73 23.93
CA TYR A 83 -16.48 30.54 23.00
C TYR A 83 -17.81 29.87 22.65
N ARG A 84 -17.81 28.57 22.37
CA ARG A 84 -19.04 27.82 22.07
C ARG A 84 -19.99 27.79 23.26
N ALA A 85 -19.48 27.58 24.47
CA ALA A 85 -20.28 27.60 25.69
C ALA A 85 -20.95 28.96 25.93
N LYS A 86 -20.28 30.08 25.58
CA LYS A 86 -20.85 31.43 25.67
C LYS A 86 -21.90 31.74 24.59
N THR A 87 -21.92 30.97 23.49
CA THR A 87 -22.82 31.19 22.34
C THR A 87 -24.11 30.37 22.45
N ILE A 88 -24.19 29.45 23.42
CA ILE A 88 -25.37 28.63 23.70
C ILE A 88 -25.91 28.99 25.09
N GLU A 89 -26.46 30.20 25.24
CA GLU A 89 -27.58 30.41 26.16
C GLU A 89 -28.85 30.48 25.31
N PRO A 90 -29.89 29.65 25.57
CA PRO A 90 -31.13 29.74 24.82
C PRO A 90 -31.94 30.97 25.24
N SER A 91 -32.18 31.87 24.29
CA SER A 91 -33.25 32.86 24.35
C SER A 91 -34.61 32.15 24.38
N VAL A 92 -35.39 32.33 25.44
CA VAL A 92 -36.83 32.06 25.44
C VAL A 92 -37.57 33.33 25.86
N ALA A 93 -38.24 33.94 24.90
CA ALA A 93 -39.41 34.80 25.05
C ALA A 93 -40.44 34.22 24.07
N SER A 94 -41.75 34.12 24.29
CA SER A 94 -42.69 34.64 25.29
C SER A 94 -44.09 34.06 24.96
N SER A 95 -45.08 34.31 25.86
CA SER A 95 -46.56 34.23 25.71
C SER A 95 -47.26 32.97 26.24
N GLU A 96 -48.36 33.00 27.01
CA GLU A 96 -49.17 34.02 27.73
C GLU A 96 -50.16 33.28 28.67
N VAL A 97 -50.38 33.85 29.88
CA VAL A 97 -51.65 34.07 30.64
C VAL A 97 -52.72 32.96 30.80
N PHE A 98 -52.94 32.48 32.03
CA PHE A 98 -54.12 32.76 32.91
C PHE A 98 -54.10 31.90 34.20
N GLY A 99 -54.47 32.49 35.34
CA GLY A 99 -55.22 31.79 36.40
C GLY A 99 -54.55 31.52 37.75
N GLN A 100 -54.61 32.52 38.64
CA GLN A 100 -55.14 32.48 40.02
C GLN A 100 -54.64 31.48 41.11
N ASP A 101 -54.40 32.11 42.28
CA ASP A 101 -54.63 31.68 43.66
C ASP A 101 -53.50 31.00 44.46
N GLY A 102 -52.98 31.74 45.45
CA GLY A 102 -53.16 31.37 46.87
C GLY A 102 -51.97 30.79 47.66
N TYR A 103 -51.64 31.49 48.76
CA TYR A 103 -50.87 31.06 49.96
C TYR A 103 -49.35 30.85 49.78
N GLY A 104 -48.44 31.34 50.61
CA GLY A 104 -48.47 32.00 51.93
C GLY A 104 -47.24 31.55 52.75
N MET A 105 -46.65 32.47 53.55
CA MET A 105 -45.75 32.22 54.70
C MET A 105 -44.34 31.65 54.39
N ASN A 106 -43.20 31.97 55.00
CA ASN A 106 -42.70 32.86 56.08
C ASN A 106 -41.19 33.05 55.78
N ASP A 107 -40.60 34.23 55.97
CA ASP A 107 -39.83 34.65 57.15
C ASP A 107 -39.06 33.53 57.88
N ASP A 108 -37.73 33.64 57.93
CA ASP A 108 -37.02 33.68 59.20
C ASP A 108 -35.58 34.20 59.05
N GLN A 109 -35.30 35.20 59.89
CA GLN A 109 -34.02 35.81 60.22
C GLN A 109 -33.11 34.81 60.93
N PHE A 110 -31.78 34.96 60.80
CA PHE A 110 -30.90 34.75 61.96
C PHE A 110 -29.67 35.65 61.90
N SER A 111 -29.29 36.06 63.09
CA SER A 111 -28.61 37.28 63.51
C SER A 111 -27.09 37.20 63.56
N LEU A 112 -26.54 38.42 63.54
CA LEU A 112 -25.25 38.90 64.02
C LEU A 112 -24.69 38.15 65.25
N ASP A 113 -23.37 37.99 65.28
CA ASP A 113 -22.55 38.39 66.43
C ASP A 113 -21.19 38.90 65.93
N GLU A 114 -20.82 40.06 66.49
CA GLU A 114 -19.57 40.81 66.33
C GLU A 114 -18.47 40.19 67.18
N GLU A 115 -17.26 40.01 66.64
CA GLU A 115 -16.01 40.17 67.40
C GLU A 115 -14.97 40.84 66.47
N GLU A 116 -14.61 42.08 66.82
CA GLU A 116 -13.48 42.84 66.26
C GLU A 116 -12.16 42.42 66.92
N GLU A 117 -11.08 42.42 66.13
CA GLU A 117 -9.78 43.09 66.36
C GLU A 117 -8.66 42.32 65.62
N ASP A 118 -8.19 42.86 64.48
CA ASP A 118 -6.93 43.62 64.45
C ASP A 118 -6.34 43.81 63.04
N GLU A 119 -5.81 45.01 62.87
CA GLU A 119 -5.35 45.69 61.66
C GLU A 119 -4.09 45.07 61.02
N GLN A 120 -4.10 44.93 59.68
CA GLN A 120 -2.93 45.26 58.84
C GLN A 120 -3.39 45.96 57.55
N GLN A 121 -2.95 47.22 57.42
CA GLN A 121 -3.18 48.13 56.30
C GLN A 121 -2.38 47.71 55.05
N GLU A 122 -3.03 47.73 53.88
CA GLU A 122 -2.39 48.11 52.61
C GLU A 122 -3.41 48.82 51.70
N GLU A 123 -3.12 50.08 51.38
CA GLU A 123 -3.98 51.02 50.64
C GLU A 123 -4.29 50.56 49.21
N SER A 124 -5.57 50.28 48.92
CA SER A 124 -6.09 50.21 47.56
C SER A 124 -6.42 51.61 47.01
N LYS A 125 -5.65 52.10 46.03
CA LYS A 125 -6.05 53.24 45.19
C LYS A 125 -7.07 52.80 44.15
N THR A 126 -8.32 53.23 44.29
CA THR A 126 -9.34 53.15 43.23
C THR A 126 -8.98 54.09 42.07
N PRO A 127 -9.03 53.64 40.80
CA PRO A 127 -8.82 54.52 39.66
C PRO A 127 -10.07 55.39 39.42
N THR A 128 -9.85 56.68 39.15
CA THR A 128 -10.89 57.64 38.80
C THR A 128 -11.66 57.20 37.55
N LYS A 129 -12.97 57.46 37.56
CA LYS A 129 -13.97 57.01 36.56
C LYS A 129 -13.55 57.27 35.11
N ASP A 130 -12.82 58.36 34.88
CA ASP A 130 -12.36 58.79 33.55
C ASP A 130 -11.28 57.87 32.95
N ALA A 131 -10.39 57.31 33.78
CA ALA A 131 -9.34 56.39 33.31
C ALA A 131 -9.88 54.98 32.97
N ALA A 132 -10.99 54.59 33.59
CA ALA A 132 -11.69 53.34 33.27
C ALA A 132 -12.44 53.45 31.93
N GLU A 133 -13.03 54.61 31.66
CA GLU A 133 -13.77 54.87 30.42
C GLU A 133 -12.83 54.98 29.20
N GLU A 134 -11.65 55.59 29.37
CA GLU A 134 -10.63 55.66 28.33
C GLU A 134 -10.03 54.26 28.01
N ARG A 135 -9.80 53.43 29.03
CA ARG A 135 -9.40 52.02 28.84
C ARG A 135 -10.47 51.18 28.14
N PHE A 136 -11.74 51.43 28.43
CA PHE A 136 -12.85 50.75 27.78
C PHE A 136 -12.93 51.11 26.29
N LEU A 137 -12.75 52.40 25.95
CA LEU A 137 -12.75 52.87 24.56
C LEU A 137 -11.56 52.31 23.78
N GLN A 138 -10.38 52.25 24.41
CA GLN A 138 -9.19 51.64 23.83
C GLN A 138 -9.39 50.13 23.59
N SER A 139 -9.98 49.41 24.54
CA SER A 139 -10.28 47.99 24.41
C SER A 139 -11.26 47.71 23.26
N GLN A 140 -12.28 48.55 23.06
CA GLN A 140 -13.19 48.41 21.92
C GLN A 140 -12.50 48.64 20.58
N ASN A 141 -11.59 49.62 20.50
CA ASN A 141 -10.80 49.85 19.29
C ASN A 141 -9.86 48.68 18.97
N ASP A 142 -9.25 48.09 19.99
CA ASP A 142 -8.37 46.93 19.80
C ASP A 142 -9.17 45.68 19.40
N GLN A 143 -10.37 45.48 19.96
CA GLN A 143 -11.30 44.42 19.52
C GLN A 143 -11.70 44.60 18.04
N LYS A 144 -11.97 45.84 17.61
CA LYS A 144 -12.30 46.13 16.21
C LYS A 144 -11.14 45.81 15.27
N LYS A 145 -9.91 46.17 15.64
CA LYS A 145 -8.70 45.83 14.87
C LYS A 145 -8.45 44.32 14.79
N ILE A 146 -8.72 43.59 15.86
CA ILE A 146 -8.62 42.12 15.87
C ILE A 146 -9.64 41.52 14.91
N LEU A 147 -10.89 42.02 14.93
CA LEU A 147 -11.96 41.51 14.06
C LEU A 147 -11.67 41.75 12.57
N GLU A 148 -11.12 42.91 12.22
CA GLU A 148 -10.67 43.21 10.86
C GLU A 148 -9.55 42.26 10.41
N LYS A 149 -8.60 41.96 11.30
CA LYS A 149 -7.48 41.05 11.01
C LYS A 149 -7.92 39.58 10.88
N ILE A 150 -8.92 39.16 11.66
CA ILE A 150 -9.56 37.83 11.51
C ILE A 150 -10.25 37.75 10.14
N SER A 151 -11.01 38.77 9.74
CA SER A 151 -11.67 38.79 8.42
C SER A 151 -10.66 38.72 7.27
N GLU A 152 -9.50 39.36 7.41
CA GLU A 152 -8.44 39.32 6.40
C GLU A 152 -7.77 37.94 6.33
N LEU A 153 -7.52 37.29 7.48
CA LEU A 153 -7.02 35.91 7.55
C LEU A 153 -8.00 34.90 6.96
N GLU A 154 -9.31 35.04 7.21
CA GLU A 154 -10.34 34.19 6.60
C GLU A 154 -10.37 34.32 5.07
N LYS A 155 -10.15 35.53 4.54
CA LYS A 155 -10.07 35.77 3.09
C LYS A 155 -8.84 35.07 2.49
N GLN A 156 -7.69 35.20 3.14
CA GLN A 156 -6.45 34.52 2.72
C GLN A 156 -6.59 32.99 2.78
N GLN A 157 -7.26 32.45 3.79
CA GLN A 157 -7.52 31.01 3.93
C GLN A 157 -8.47 30.49 2.84
N LYS A 158 -9.49 31.26 2.44
CA LYS A 158 -10.37 30.93 1.30
C LYS A 158 -9.63 30.92 -0.04
N GLU A 159 -8.71 31.86 -0.26
CA GLU A 159 -7.89 31.90 -1.47
C GLU A 159 -6.90 30.74 -1.54
N GLN A 160 -6.22 30.40 -0.43
CA GLN A 160 -5.39 29.19 -0.36
C GLN A 160 -6.20 27.93 -0.62
N SER A 161 -7.41 27.81 -0.05
CA SER A 161 -8.29 26.65 -0.26
C SER A 161 -8.70 26.48 -1.73
N LYS A 162 -8.90 27.57 -2.48
CA LYS A 162 -9.17 27.53 -3.93
C LYS A 162 -7.95 27.07 -4.74
N VAL A 163 -6.74 27.51 -4.37
CA VAL A 163 -5.50 27.08 -5.03
C VAL A 163 -5.27 25.58 -4.79
N THR A 164 -5.45 25.10 -3.55
CA THR A 164 -5.32 23.68 -3.20
C THR A 164 -6.35 22.81 -3.93
N ALA A 165 -7.59 23.27 -4.08
CA ALA A 165 -8.64 22.56 -4.83
C ALA A 165 -8.30 22.43 -6.33
N GLY A 166 -7.73 23.46 -6.95
CA GLY A 166 -7.28 23.42 -8.34
C GLY A 166 -6.06 22.52 -8.56
N GLN A 167 -5.17 22.41 -7.57
CA GLN A 167 -4.07 21.44 -7.59
C GLN A 167 -4.57 20.00 -7.43
N LEU A 168 -5.54 19.78 -6.54
CA LEU A 168 -6.20 18.49 -6.33
C LEU A 168 -6.91 17.99 -7.60
N SER A 169 -7.60 18.87 -8.34
CA SER A 169 -8.26 18.46 -9.59
C SER A 169 -7.26 18.00 -10.66
N LYS A 170 -6.10 18.67 -10.78
CA LYS A 170 -5.02 18.26 -11.70
C LYS A 170 -4.36 16.95 -11.29
N ILE A 171 -4.27 16.68 -9.98
CA ILE A 171 -3.75 15.41 -9.46
C ILE A 171 -4.74 14.27 -9.76
N LEU A 172 -6.05 14.49 -9.55
CA LEU A 172 -7.09 13.50 -9.84
C LEU A 172 -7.15 13.15 -11.33
N GLU A 173 -6.99 14.13 -12.21
CA GLU A 173 -6.92 13.89 -13.66
C GLU A 173 -5.71 13.04 -14.05
N LYS A 174 -4.53 13.30 -13.46
CA LYS A 174 -3.33 12.47 -13.65
C LYS A 174 -3.50 11.06 -13.11
N ILE A 175 -4.16 10.89 -11.96
CA ILE A 175 -4.45 9.56 -11.38
C ILE A 175 -5.36 8.76 -12.33
N SER A 176 -6.40 9.40 -12.89
CA SER A 176 -7.29 8.79 -13.89
C SER A 176 -6.55 8.27 -15.12
N VAL A 177 -5.61 9.07 -15.66
CA VAL A 177 -4.79 8.66 -16.82
C VAL A 177 -3.87 7.49 -16.46
N LEU A 178 -3.20 7.55 -15.30
CA LEU A 178 -2.32 6.48 -14.81
C LEU A 178 -3.08 5.17 -14.54
N GLU A 179 -4.32 5.25 -14.04
CA GLU A 179 -5.18 4.08 -13.86
C GLU A 179 -5.55 3.43 -15.19
N GLN A 180 -5.87 4.22 -16.22
CA GLN A 180 -6.14 3.70 -17.57
C GLN A 180 -4.89 3.04 -18.17
N GLU A 181 -3.72 3.66 -18.06
CA GLU A 181 -2.45 3.07 -18.50
C GLU A 181 -2.11 1.79 -17.72
N SER A 182 -2.38 1.74 -16.41
CA SER A 182 -2.14 0.54 -15.59
C SER A 182 -3.03 -0.64 -15.99
N LYS A 183 -4.29 -0.37 -16.38
CA LYS A 183 -5.21 -1.38 -16.91
C LYS A 183 -4.73 -1.92 -18.25
N GLN A 184 -4.21 -1.06 -19.13
CA GLN A 184 -3.58 -1.48 -20.38
C GLN A 184 -2.30 -2.30 -20.14
N ARG A 185 -1.47 -1.90 -19.16
CA ARG A 185 -0.25 -2.63 -18.78
C ARG A 185 -0.53 -3.99 -18.13
N LYS A 186 -1.59 -4.14 -17.33
CA LYS A 186 -2.02 -5.43 -16.78
C LYS A 186 -2.43 -6.41 -17.88
N ALA A 187 -3.05 -5.93 -18.95
CA ALA A 187 -3.34 -6.75 -20.13
C ALA A 187 -2.05 -7.25 -20.82
N SER A 188 -0.98 -6.45 -20.80
CA SER A 188 0.35 -6.83 -21.30
C SER A 188 1.17 -7.74 -20.36
N SER A 189 0.96 -7.73 -19.04
CA SER A 189 1.74 -8.60 -18.13
C SER A 189 1.39 -10.10 -18.22
N ASN A 190 0.23 -10.44 -18.79
CA ASN A 190 -0.27 -11.81 -18.94
C ASN A 190 0.49 -12.65 -20.00
N PHE A 191 1.43 -12.07 -20.74
CA PHE A 191 2.20 -12.81 -21.76
C PHE A 191 3.07 -13.93 -21.16
N ARG A 192 3.53 -13.81 -19.90
CA ARG A 192 4.50 -14.73 -19.27
C ARG A 192 3.91 -16.03 -18.70
N GLN A 193 2.59 -16.20 -18.67
CA GLN A 193 1.93 -17.44 -18.22
C GLN A 193 0.92 -17.94 -19.26
N ASN A 194 1.34 -18.07 -20.51
CA ASN A 194 0.50 -18.64 -21.56
C ASN A 194 0.36 -20.17 -21.43
N TYR A 195 -0.63 -20.72 -22.12
CA TYR A 195 -0.90 -22.16 -22.18
C TYR A 195 -1.76 -22.48 -23.41
N TRP A 196 -1.82 -23.76 -23.78
CA TRP A 196 -2.60 -24.17 -24.94
C TRP A 196 -4.11 -24.03 -24.71
N ASP A 197 -4.81 -23.42 -25.68
CA ASP A 197 -6.24 -23.17 -25.61
C ASP A 197 -7.03 -24.40 -26.09
N ALA A 198 -7.72 -25.06 -25.17
CA ALA A 198 -8.57 -26.20 -25.50
C ALA A 198 -9.70 -25.85 -26.47
N ASN A 199 -10.15 -24.59 -26.50
CA ASN A 199 -11.19 -24.15 -27.43
C ASN A 199 -10.66 -23.99 -28.86
N VAL A 200 -9.34 -23.90 -29.04
CA VAL A 200 -8.67 -23.67 -30.32
C VAL A 200 -7.63 -24.77 -30.55
N CYS A 201 -8.09 -25.99 -30.29
CA CYS A 201 -7.34 -27.23 -30.42
C CYS A 201 -8.00 -28.09 -31.50
N HIS A 202 -7.21 -28.54 -32.48
CA HIS A 202 -7.74 -29.46 -33.49
C HIS A 202 -8.22 -30.76 -32.81
N LYS A 203 -9.34 -31.33 -33.27
CA LYS A 203 -9.99 -32.52 -32.68
C LYS A 203 -9.11 -33.77 -32.57
N ASN A 204 -8.05 -33.87 -33.38
CA ASN A 204 -7.09 -34.98 -33.37
C ASN A 204 -5.86 -34.72 -32.48
N LEU A 205 -5.81 -33.58 -31.81
CA LEU A 205 -4.85 -33.30 -30.76
C LEU A 205 -5.53 -33.50 -29.41
N GLU A 206 -4.72 -33.78 -28.41
CA GLU A 206 -5.13 -33.82 -27.03
C GLU A 206 -4.07 -33.12 -26.19
N ILE A 207 -4.56 -32.40 -25.19
CA ILE A 207 -3.76 -31.53 -24.34
C ILE A 207 -3.72 -32.18 -22.96
N THR A 208 -2.52 -32.40 -22.45
CA THR A 208 -2.29 -33.03 -21.15
C THR A 208 -1.25 -32.24 -20.35
N GLY A 209 -0.94 -32.73 -19.15
CA GLY A 209 0.05 -32.13 -18.25
C GLY A 209 -0.49 -30.94 -17.44
N LYS A 210 0.31 -30.50 -16.47
CA LYS A 210 -0.05 -29.33 -15.63
C LYS A 210 -0.10 -28.08 -16.51
N LYS A 211 -1.14 -27.26 -16.33
CA LYS A 211 -1.37 -26.01 -17.08
C LYS A 211 -1.43 -26.19 -18.61
N ASN A 212 -1.92 -27.33 -19.12
CA ASN A 212 -2.16 -27.52 -20.56
C ASN A 212 -0.91 -27.28 -21.43
N ARG A 213 0.21 -27.92 -21.09
CA ARG A 213 1.52 -27.70 -21.74
C ARG A 213 1.92 -28.79 -22.72
N ILE A 214 1.43 -30.02 -22.52
CA ILE A 214 1.77 -31.16 -23.37
C ILE A 214 0.71 -31.28 -24.46
N VAL A 215 1.15 -31.44 -25.70
CA VAL A 215 0.26 -31.67 -26.85
C VAL A 215 0.69 -32.97 -27.51
N HIS A 216 -0.26 -33.88 -27.67
CA HIS A 216 -0.02 -35.14 -28.33
C HIS A 216 -1.03 -35.39 -29.46
N TYR A 217 -0.55 -36.04 -30.53
CA TYR A 217 -1.38 -36.42 -31.67
C TYR A 217 -2.00 -37.81 -31.44
N LYS A 218 -3.32 -37.87 -31.25
CA LYS A 218 -4.02 -39.11 -30.86
C LYS A 218 -4.49 -39.98 -32.03
N ARG A 219 -4.56 -39.44 -33.25
CA ARG A 219 -5.13 -40.19 -34.39
C ARG A 219 -4.06 -41.02 -35.11
N ASN A 220 -4.37 -42.26 -35.47
CA ASN A 220 -3.46 -43.14 -36.22
C ASN A 220 -3.49 -42.91 -37.75
N LEU A 221 -3.46 -41.64 -38.19
CA LEU A 221 -3.46 -41.25 -39.60
C LEU A 221 -2.65 -39.96 -39.78
N PHE A 222 -2.06 -39.77 -40.96
CA PHE A 222 -1.41 -38.52 -41.33
C PHE A 222 -2.42 -37.37 -41.43
N GLY A 223 -2.06 -36.22 -40.87
CA GLY A 223 -2.79 -34.97 -41.11
C GLY A 223 -2.23 -33.83 -40.28
N CYS A 224 -2.12 -32.63 -40.88
CA CYS A 224 -1.68 -31.44 -40.14
C CYS A 224 -2.77 -31.03 -39.15
N CYS A 225 -2.44 -31.05 -37.86
CA CYS A 225 -3.34 -30.64 -36.79
C CYS A 225 -2.64 -29.63 -35.91
N SER A 226 -3.27 -28.48 -35.73
CA SER A 226 -2.66 -27.35 -35.04
C SER A 226 -3.43 -26.96 -33.79
N ILE A 227 -2.73 -26.27 -32.91
CA ILE A 227 -3.26 -25.70 -31.68
C ILE A 227 -2.63 -24.32 -31.43
N PHE A 228 -3.43 -23.41 -30.89
CA PHE A 228 -3.00 -22.06 -30.54
C PHE A 228 -2.96 -21.87 -29.02
N ALA A 229 -2.04 -21.03 -28.56
CA ALA A 229 -2.03 -20.60 -27.17
C ALA A 229 -3.17 -19.61 -26.90
N LYS A 230 -3.65 -19.60 -25.65
CA LYS A 230 -4.85 -18.85 -25.25
C LYS A 230 -4.66 -17.35 -25.33
N HIS A 231 -3.53 -16.84 -24.85
CA HIS A 231 -3.25 -15.42 -24.85
C HIS A 231 -2.57 -15.01 -26.15
N THR A 232 -3.08 -13.93 -26.75
CA THR A 232 -2.48 -13.21 -27.87
C THR A 232 -1.17 -12.55 -27.43
N ILE A 233 -0.31 -12.22 -28.39
CA ILE A 233 0.87 -11.35 -28.29
C ILE A 233 0.50 -10.06 -29.02
N LEU A 234 0.55 -8.94 -28.31
CA LEU A 234 0.29 -7.63 -28.91
C LEU A 234 1.62 -6.98 -29.27
N LEU A 235 1.83 -6.70 -30.56
CA LEU A 235 2.98 -5.92 -30.98
C LEU A 235 2.76 -4.46 -30.59
N ASN A 236 3.63 -3.95 -29.71
CA ASN A 236 3.64 -2.54 -29.32
C ASN A 236 5.03 -1.96 -29.59
N ASN A 237 5.09 -0.95 -30.46
CA ASN A 237 6.35 -0.29 -30.83
C ASN A 237 6.96 0.53 -29.66
N ASN A 238 6.21 0.73 -28.56
CA ASN A 238 6.65 1.44 -27.36
C ASN A 238 7.00 0.50 -26.19
N SER A 239 7.15 -0.81 -26.45
CA SER A 239 7.58 -1.78 -25.43
C SER A 239 8.84 -2.47 -25.92
N SER A 240 9.90 -2.38 -25.12
CA SER A 240 11.14 -3.14 -25.34
C SER A 240 11.07 -4.57 -24.81
N ASP A 241 9.87 -5.04 -24.43
CA ASP A 241 9.65 -6.39 -23.95
C ASP A 241 9.89 -7.44 -25.05
N ILE A 242 10.21 -8.64 -24.60
CA ILE A 242 10.39 -9.82 -25.44
C ILE A 242 9.29 -10.81 -25.11
N PHE A 243 8.62 -11.31 -26.15
CA PHE A 243 7.84 -12.53 -26.02
C PHE A 243 8.69 -13.72 -26.48
N TYR A 244 8.80 -14.75 -25.66
CA TYR A 244 9.57 -15.95 -25.95
C TYR A 244 8.90 -17.17 -25.36
N TYR A 245 8.94 -18.29 -26.09
CA TYR A 245 8.54 -19.60 -25.56
C TYR A 245 9.39 -20.70 -26.19
N GLU A 246 9.51 -21.80 -25.46
CA GLU A 246 10.20 -23.01 -25.91
C GLU A 246 9.21 -24.17 -26.10
N ILE A 247 9.58 -25.09 -26.97
CA ILE A 247 8.99 -26.40 -27.11
C ILE A 247 10.07 -27.46 -26.94
N SER A 248 9.84 -28.45 -26.08
CA SER A 248 10.66 -29.65 -26.01
C SER A 248 9.98 -30.74 -26.84
N VAL A 249 10.67 -31.25 -27.86
CA VAL A 249 10.15 -32.29 -28.73
C VAL A 249 10.34 -33.64 -28.05
N LYS A 250 9.27 -34.21 -27.47
CA LYS A 250 9.35 -35.47 -26.72
C LYS A 250 9.39 -36.68 -27.65
N ASN A 251 8.61 -36.64 -28.71
CA ASN A 251 8.59 -37.69 -29.73
C ASN A 251 8.20 -37.07 -31.08
N MET A 252 8.93 -37.44 -32.13
CA MET A 252 8.67 -36.98 -33.49
C MET A 252 8.68 -38.18 -34.43
N LYS A 253 7.54 -38.43 -35.07
CA LYS A 253 7.36 -39.46 -36.10
C LYS A 253 7.21 -38.85 -37.48
N CYS A 254 6.81 -37.58 -37.57
CA CYS A 254 6.66 -36.85 -38.82
C CYS A 254 6.98 -35.36 -38.65
N TRP A 255 6.85 -34.58 -39.72
CA TRP A 255 7.16 -33.16 -39.74
C TRP A 255 6.30 -32.36 -38.76
N MET A 256 6.98 -31.59 -37.91
CA MET A 256 6.34 -30.62 -37.01
C MET A 256 6.57 -29.19 -37.50
N SER A 257 5.75 -28.27 -37.01
CA SER A 257 5.90 -26.83 -37.25
C SER A 257 5.49 -26.06 -36.02
N PHE A 258 6.22 -25.01 -35.66
CA PHE A 258 5.82 -24.12 -34.56
C PHE A 258 6.23 -22.67 -34.87
N GLY A 259 5.58 -21.72 -34.20
CA GLY A 259 5.86 -20.31 -34.40
C GLY A 259 4.77 -19.38 -33.90
N PHE A 260 4.59 -18.27 -34.62
CA PHE A 260 3.55 -17.28 -34.39
C PHE A 260 2.62 -17.20 -35.60
N ALA A 261 1.31 -17.13 -35.37
CA ALA A 261 0.34 -16.90 -36.42
C ALA A 261 -0.81 -16.01 -35.94
N VAL A 262 -1.35 -15.20 -36.83
CA VAL A 262 -2.61 -14.49 -36.57
C VAL A 262 -3.73 -15.51 -36.44
N LYS A 263 -4.54 -15.39 -35.39
CA LYS A 263 -5.61 -16.34 -35.07
C LYS A 263 -6.75 -16.25 -36.09
N GLN A 264 -6.66 -17.05 -37.15
CA GLN A 264 -7.76 -17.22 -38.10
C GLN A 264 -8.76 -18.21 -37.51
N GLN A 265 -9.90 -17.72 -37.04
CA GLN A 265 -10.78 -18.41 -36.10
C GLN A 265 -11.29 -19.81 -36.50
N ASN A 266 -11.12 -20.29 -37.73
CA ASN A 266 -11.86 -21.48 -38.22
C ASN A 266 -11.05 -22.58 -38.93
N LYS A 267 -9.70 -22.55 -38.96
CA LYS A 267 -8.94 -23.62 -39.65
C LYS A 267 -7.69 -24.05 -38.89
N LEU A 268 -7.85 -25.14 -38.15
CA LEU A 268 -6.81 -25.84 -37.38
C LEU A 268 -6.23 -27.05 -38.14
N ASP A 269 -6.60 -27.18 -39.40
CA ASP A 269 -6.19 -28.18 -40.36
C ASP A 269 -5.34 -27.56 -41.49
N GLY A 270 -4.46 -28.39 -42.07
CA GLY A 270 -3.70 -28.03 -43.27
C GLY A 270 -2.53 -27.05 -43.06
N THR A 271 -2.24 -26.25 -44.09
CA THR A 271 -1.04 -25.40 -44.22
C THR A 271 -1.15 -24.07 -43.48
N ILE A 272 -1.31 -24.06 -42.15
CA ILE A 272 -1.25 -22.80 -41.37
C ILE A 272 0.00 -21.99 -41.72
N ARG A 273 1.14 -22.68 -41.83
CA ARG A 273 2.43 -22.10 -42.22
C ARG A 273 2.46 -21.35 -43.56
N THR A 274 1.55 -21.62 -44.50
CA THR A 274 1.51 -20.93 -45.81
C THR A 274 0.60 -19.70 -45.79
N ARG A 275 0.04 -19.33 -44.65
CA ARG A 275 -0.92 -18.22 -44.57
C ARG A 275 -0.23 -16.93 -44.20
N LYS A 276 -0.68 -15.84 -44.83
CA LYS A 276 -0.27 -14.48 -44.48
C LYS A 276 -0.45 -14.24 -42.98
N GLY A 277 0.55 -13.61 -42.36
CA GLY A 277 0.62 -13.40 -40.92
C GLY A 277 1.11 -14.63 -40.13
N THR A 278 1.75 -15.60 -40.78
CA THR A 278 2.38 -16.75 -40.12
C THR A 278 3.90 -16.68 -40.22
N TYR A 279 4.56 -16.86 -39.09
CA TYR A 279 6.00 -16.88 -38.92
C TYR A 279 6.37 -18.16 -38.18
N ALA A 280 7.03 -19.11 -38.84
CA ALA A 280 7.16 -20.46 -38.32
C ALA A 280 8.42 -21.17 -38.82
N ILE A 281 8.73 -22.28 -38.19
CA ILE A 281 9.81 -23.17 -38.58
C ILE A 281 9.32 -24.62 -38.61
N ASP A 282 9.57 -25.30 -39.73
CA ASP A 282 9.31 -26.73 -39.88
C ASP A 282 10.51 -27.55 -39.38
N SER A 283 10.29 -28.81 -39.00
CA SER A 283 11.33 -29.70 -38.46
C SER A 283 12.48 -30.00 -39.41
N ASP A 284 12.29 -29.82 -40.72
CA ASP A 284 13.37 -29.91 -41.72
C ASP A 284 14.26 -28.65 -41.76
N GLY A 285 13.94 -27.62 -40.98
CA GLY A 285 14.65 -26.35 -40.94
C GLY A 285 14.13 -25.31 -41.94
N LYS A 286 12.96 -25.54 -42.55
CA LYS A 286 12.32 -24.56 -43.41
C LYS A 286 11.66 -23.44 -42.60
N ILE A 287 12.07 -22.20 -42.85
CA ILE A 287 11.50 -21.01 -42.22
C ILE A 287 10.38 -20.43 -43.09
N TRP A 288 9.27 -20.07 -42.46
CA TRP A 288 8.13 -19.41 -43.05
C TRP A 288 8.05 -17.97 -42.53
N ILE A 289 7.99 -16.99 -43.43
CA ILE A 289 7.87 -15.57 -43.11
C ILE A 289 6.63 -15.05 -43.80
N ASN A 290 5.66 -14.58 -43.03
CA ASN A 290 4.39 -14.08 -43.54
C ASN A 290 3.68 -15.06 -44.50
N GLY A 291 3.79 -16.37 -44.24
CA GLY A 291 3.22 -17.42 -45.10
C GLY A 291 4.08 -17.83 -46.29
N GLU A 292 5.21 -17.19 -46.53
CA GLU A 292 6.14 -17.49 -47.61
C GLU A 292 7.32 -18.30 -47.08
N GLY A 293 7.58 -19.45 -47.71
CA GLY A 293 8.63 -20.36 -47.27
C GLY A 293 9.97 -19.95 -47.88
N ASN A 294 10.96 -19.68 -47.03
CA ASN A 294 12.34 -19.53 -47.43
C ASN A 294 12.99 -20.91 -47.64
N GLY A 295 14.22 -20.94 -48.16
CA GLY A 295 15.00 -22.16 -48.32
C GLY A 295 15.12 -22.97 -47.03
N ILE A 296 15.49 -24.25 -47.19
CA ILE A 296 15.76 -25.14 -46.04
C ILE A 296 17.17 -24.82 -45.52
N ASN A 297 17.30 -24.61 -44.22
CA ASN A 297 18.59 -24.48 -43.56
C ASN A 297 18.76 -25.62 -42.53
N ALA A 298 19.79 -26.44 -42.70
CA ALA A 298 20.04 -27.59 -41.85
C ALA A 298 20.34 -27.20 -40.38
N GLU A 299 20.88 -26.01 -40.12
CA GLU A 299 21.12 -25.51 -38.75
C GLU A 299 19.82 -25.33 -37.96
N TYR A 300 18.73 -25.11 -38.68
CA TYR A 300 17.39 -24.92 -38.13
C TYR A 300 16.59 -26.23 -38.01
N SER A 301 17.10 -27.32 -38.57
CA SER A 301 16.43 -28.63 -38.47
C SER A 301 16.45 -29.16 -37.04
N TYR A 302 15.44 -29.94 -36.67
CA TYR A 302 15.30 -30.48 -35.32
C TYR A 302 14.56 -31.82 -35.29
N ASP A 303 14.81 -32.60 -34.23
CA ASP A 303 14.20 -33.93 -34.03
C ASP A 303 13.82 -34.16 -32.56
N ALA A 304 13.30 -35.34 -32.24
CA ALA A 304 13.00 -35.78 -30.89
C ALA A 304 14.23 -35.66 -29.98
N GLY A 305 14.02 -35.04 -28.81
CA GLY A 305 15.07 -34.73 -27.84
C GLY A 305 15.56 -33.28 -27.90
N ASP A 306 15.30 -32.54 -28.97
CA ASP A 306 15.67 -31.12 -29.06
C ASP A 306 14.67 -30.21 -28.29
N THR A 307 15.20 -29.13 -27.71
CA THR A 307 14.43 -27.98 -27.20
C THR A 307 14.58 -26.81 -28.18
N LEU A 308 13.48 -26.30 -28.70
CA LEU A 308 13.46 -25.22 -29.68
C LEU A 308 12.68 -24.04 -29.11
N GLY A 309 13.20 -22.83 -29.26
CA GLY A 309 12.49 -21.62 -28.86
C GLY A 309 12.35 -20.64 -30.00
N ILE A 310 11.28 -19.86 -29.96
CA ILE A 310 11.04 -18.74 -30.85
C ILE A 310 10.65 -17.53 -30.02
N GLY A 311 11.23 -16.38 -30.36
CA GLY A 311 10.90 -15.13 -29.71
C GLY A 311 10.74 -13.98 -30.69
N ILE A 312 10.12 -12.93 -30.18
CA ILE A 312 9.96 -11.65 -30.85
C ILE A 312 10.30 -10.52 -29.90
N ILE A 313 11.18 -9.63 -30.35
CA ILE A 313 11.44 -8.35 -29.69
C ILE A 313 10.31 -7.40 -30.12
N LEU A 314 9.43 -6.99 -29.20
CA LEU A 314 8.20 -6.29 -29.56
C LEU A 314 8.46 -4.92 -30.22
N ALA A 315 9.45 -4.18 -29.73
CA ALA A 315 9.84 -2.87 -30.27
C ALA A 315 10.35 -2.95 -31.72
N THR A 316 11.25 -3.89 -32.01
CA THR A 316 11.90 -4.00 -33.33
C THR A 316 11.14 -4.93 -34.27
N ARG A 317 10.22 -5.73 -33.73
CA ARG A 317 9.52 -6.81 -34.43
C ARG A 317 10.47 -7.86 -35.02
N GLN A 318 11.69 -7.93 -34.49
CA GLN A 318 12.69 -8.90 -34.92
C GLN A 318 12.35 -10.26 -34.31
N LEU A 319 12.32 -11.28 -35.16
CA LEU A 319 12.18 -12.66 -34.75
C LEU A 319 13.55 -13.25 -34.48
N PHE A 320 13.61 -14.15 -33.50
CA PHE A 320 14.79 -14.96 -33.25
C PHE A 320 14.40 -16.38 -32.89
N PHE A 321 15.28 -17.31 -33.21
CA PHE A 321 15.12 -18.73 -32.94
C PHE A 321 16.26 -19.22 -32.08
N THR A 322 15.98 -20.25 -31.31
CA THR A 322 16.93 -20.89 -30.41
C THR A 322 16.78 -22.40 -30.50
N LYS A 323 17.88 -23.11 -30.31
CA LYS A 323 17.93 -24.57 -30.25
C LYS A 323 18.90 -24.98 -29.14
N ASN A 324 18.44 -25.84 -28.23
CA ASN A 324 19.21 -26.43 -27.13
C ASN A 324 20.04 -25.36 -26.37
N GLY A 325 19.35 -24.30 -25.94
CA GLY A 325 19.95 -23.20 -25.18
C GLY A 325 20.84 -22.24 -25.98
N LYS A 326 20.89 -22.33 -27.32
CA LYS A 326 21.70 -21.44 -28.18
C LYS A 326 20.85 -20.70 -29.21
N GLN A 327 21.16 -19.43 -29.47
CA GLN A 327 20.52 -18.64 -30.52
C GLN A 327 21.03 -19.06 -31.91
N LEU A 328 20.10 -19.18 -32.86
CA LEU A 328 20.38 -19.43 -34.28
C LEU A 328 20.48 -18.11 -35.05
N ASP A 329 21.13 -18.09 -36.21
CA ASP A 329 21.31 -16.87 -37.02
C ASP A 329 19.99 -16.36 -37.60
N SER A 330 19.33 -15.47 -36.87
CA SER A 330 18.05 -14.86 -37.25
C SER A 330 18.21 -13.49 -37.92
N SER A 331 19.36 -13.24 -38.55
CA SER A 331 19.64 -11.98 -39.25
C SER A 331 18.61 -11.73 -40.35
N GLY A 332 17.94 -10.58 -40.30
CA GLY A 332 16.96 -10.18 -41.34
C GLY A 332 15.53 -10.70 -41.14
N LEU A 333 15.23 -11.41 -40.06
CA LEU A 333 13.89 -11.94 -39.80
C LEU A 333 13.03 -10.92 -39.04
N PHE A 334 12.08 -10.29 -39.72
CA PHE A 334 11.20 -9.27 -39.14
C PHE A 334 9.73 -9.56 -39.44
N VAL A 335 8.87 -9.25 -38.48
CA VAL A 335 7.42 -9.20 -38.72
C VAL A 335 7.07 -7.92 -39.47
N ALA A 336 6.47 -8.06 -40.65
CA ALA A 336 6.07 -6.94 -41.48
C ALA A 336 5.05 -6.05 -40.75
N SER A 337 5.18 -4.72 -40.90
CA SER A 337 4.22 -3.76 -40.35
C SER A 337 2.97 -3.72 -41.24
N SER A 338 1.91 -4.42 -40.84
CA SER A 338 0.57 -4.19 -41.40
C SER A 338 -0.24 -3.31 -40.47
N SER A 339 -0.88 -2.28 -41.03
CA SER A 339 -1.45 -1.15 -40.29
C SER A 339 -2.74 -1.43 -39.49
N THR A 340 -3.14 -2.68 -39.26
CA THR A 340 -4.36 -2.99 -38.49
C THR A 340 -4.28 -4.39 -37.86
N ASP A 341 -4.28 -4.47 -36.52
CA ASP A 341 -4.46 -5.69 -35.70
C ASP A 341 -3.40 -6.81 -35.79
N ASP A 342 -2.13 -6.45 -35.55
CA ASP A 342 -1.01 -7.40 -35.37
C ASP A 342 -1.11 -8.18 -34.03
N SER A 343 -2.12 -9.05 -33.96
CA SER A 343 -2.44 -9.94 -32.85
C SER A 343 -1.92 -11.36 -33.14
N PHE A 344 -0.72 -11.66 -32.67
CA PHE A 344 -0.09 -12.96 -32.91
C PHE A 344 -0.44 -13.95 -31.82
N HIS A 345 -0.49 -15.23 -32.16
CA HIS A 345 -0.62 -16.30 -31.17
C HIS A 345 0.51 -17.31 -31.38
N PRO A 346 1.15 -17.78 -30.30
CA PRO A 346 1.96 -18.98 -30.35
C PRO A 346 1.13 -20.15 -30.88
N PHE A 347 1.72 -20.98 -31.73
CA PHE A 347 1.07 -22.18 -32.24
C PHE A 347 2.07 -23.31 -32.45
N VAL A 348 1.56 -24.53 -32.41
CA VAL A 348 2.29 -25.74 -32.86
C VAL A 348 1.39 -26.58 -33.76
N SER A 349 2.01 -27.31 -34.67
CA SER A 349 1.35 -28.24 -35.60
C SER A 349 2.06 -29.59 -35.58
N LEU A 350 1.29 -30.64 -35.33
CA LEU A 350 1.72 -32.04 -35.28
C LEU A 350 1.06 -32.79 -36.45
N ARG A 351 1.65 -33.90 -36.91
CA ARG A 351 1.20 -34.56 -38.16
C ARG A 351 0.87 -36.03 -38.06
N TYR A 352 1.42 -36.73 -37.07
CA TYR A 352 1.34 -38.17 -37.03
C TYR A 352 1.18 -38.72 -35.62
N SER A 353 0.61 -39.92 -35.55
CA SER A 353 0.38 -40.59 -34.28
C SER A 353 1.68 -40.79 -33.51
N GLY A 354 1.64 -40.42 -32.24
CA GLY A 354 2.80 -40.46 -31.36
C GLY A 354 3.64 -39.18 -31.36
N ASP A 355 3.43 -38.25 -32.29
CA ASP A 355 4.04 -36.91 -32.19
C ASP A 355 3.63 -36.25 -30.86
N GLU A 356 4.62 -35.79 -30.09
CA GLU A 356 4.43 -35.21 -28.77
C GLU A 356 5.44 -34.09 -28.50
N ILE A 357 4.93 -32.97 -27.98
CA ILE A 357 5.73 -31.82 -27.53
C ILE A 357 5.27 -31.36 -26.15
N GLU A 358 6.18 -30.72 -25.43
CA GLU A 358 5.87 -29.97 -24.22
C GLU A 358 6.25 -28.50 -24.40
N ALA A 359 5.30 -27.59 -24.18
CA ALA A 359 5.55 -26.17 -24.28
C ALA A 359 5.97 -25.57 -22.93
N ASN A 360 6.97 -24.71 -22.98
CA ASN A 360 7.43 -23.89 -21.89
C ASN A 360 7.25 -22.41 -22.23
N PHE A 361 6.17 -21.82 -21.72
CA PHE A 361 5.92 -20.38 -21.83
C PHE A 361 6.63 -19.56 -20.74
N GLY A 362 7.58 -20.18 -20.03
CA GLY A 362 8.37 -19.56 -18.98
C GLY A 362 7.86 -19.83 -17.55
N PRO A 363 8.53 -19.21 -16.55
CA PRO A 363 9.67 -18.30 -16.73
C PRO A 363 11.03 -18.98 -16.90
N ASN A 364 11.15 -20.28 -16.60
CA ASN A 364 12.43 -20.98 -16.57
C ASN A 364 12.73 -21.58 -17.94
N PHE A 365 13.56 -20.93 -18.75
CA PHE A 365 13.94 -21.37 -20.10
C PHE A 365 15.31 -22.08 -20.10
N GLU A 366 15.54 -22.92 -21.11
CA GLU A 366 16.87 -23.47 -21.39
C GLU A 366 17.79 -22.41 -22.01
N PHE A 367 17.24 -21.54 -22.87
CA PHE A 367 17.96 -20.38 -23.39
C PHE A 367 18.01 -19.25 -22.35
N ASP A 368 19.21 -18.72 -22.14
CA ASP A 368 19.41 -17.53 -21.31
C ASP A 368 19.00 -16.26 -22.07
N LEU A 369 17.78 -15.78 -21.83
CA LEU A 369 17.27 -14.54 -22.40
C LEU A 369 18.09 -13.30 -21.98
N ASP A 370 18.79 -13.34 -20.85
CA ASP A 370 19.60 -12.20 -20.40
C ASP A 370 20.84 -11.99 -21.28
N SER A 371 21.33 -13.08 -21.88
CA SER A 371 22.41 -13.03 -22.87
C SER A 371 22.00 -12.24 -24.13
N LEU A 372 20.73 -12.31 -24.54
CA LEU A 372 20.20 -11.59 -25.71
C LEU A 372 20.13 -10.08 -25.45
N PHE A 373 19.73 -9.66 -24.24
CA PHE A 373 19.74 -8.25 -23.86
C PHE A 373 21.15 -7.65 -23.91
N SER A 374 22.17 -8.46 -23.59
CA SER A 374 23.58 -8.04 -23.66
C SER A 374 24.06 -7.79 -25.09
N GLN A 375 23.38 -8.29 -26.11
CA GLN A 375 23.74 -8.13 -27.53
C GLN A 375 22.98 -7.00 -28.24
N LEU A 376 21.94 -6.43 -27.61
CA LEU A 376 21.18 -5.33 -28.20
C LEU A 376 22.04 -4.06 -28.38
N PRO A 377 21.79 -3.25 -29.43
CA PRO A 377 22.42 -1.95 -29.59
C PRO A 377 22.22 -1.06 -28.35
N ASN A 378 23.22 -0.25 -28.01
CA ASN A 378 23.22 0.56 -26.78
C ASN A 378 22.00 1.47 -26.63
N ASP A 379 21.44 1.99 -27.73
CA ASP A 379 20.27 2.86 -27.69
C ASP A 379 19.01 2.11 -27.25
N GLN A 380 18.87 0.83 -27.65
CA GLN A 380 17.77 -0.03 -27.21
C GLN A 380 17.95 -0.51 -25.77
N LYS A 381 19.19 -0.81 -25.36
CA LYS A 381 19.52 -1.11 -23.95
C LYS A 381 19.12 0.04 -23.03
N LYS A 382 19.46 1.28 -23.39
CA LYS A 382 19.08 2.46 -22.60
C LYS A 382 17.56 2.63 -22.46
N ILE A 383 16.79 2.34 -23.51
CA ILE A 383 15.33 2.39 -23.46
C ILE A 383 14.79 1.30 -22.51
N LEU A 384 15.26 0.06 -22.66
CA LEU A 384 14.85 -1.06 -21.82
C LEU A 384 15.25 -0.87 -20.35
N GLU A 385 16.46 -0.40 -20.08
CA GLU A 385 16.93 -0.09 -18.72
C GLU A 385 16.07 1.02 -18.10
N LYS A 386 15.76 2.06 -18.87
CA LYS A 386 14.87 3.13 -18.41
C LYS A 386 13.45 2.61 -18.14
N GLU A 387 12.94 1.70 -18.97
CA GLU A 387 11.64 1.06 -18.77
C GLU A 387 11.63 0.15 -17.54
N LYS A 388 12.63 -0.72 -17.37
CA LYS A 388 12.82 -1.56 -16.18
C LYS A 388 12.92 -0.71 -14.92
N GLN A 389 13.70 0.37 -14.97
CA GLN A 389 13.84 1.31 -13.86
C GLN A 389 12.50 2.01 -13.56
N THR A 390 11.77 2.46 -14.59
CA THR A 390 10.45 3.08 -14.42
C THR A 390 9.44 2.09 -13.84
N GLN A 391 9.46 0.83 -14.28
CA GLN A 391 8.61 -0.23 -13.73
C GLN A 391 8.95 -0.51 -12.27
N LYS A 392 10.25 -0.61 -11.94
CA LYS A 392 10.74 -0.76 -10.56
C LYS A 392 10.29 0.43 -9.69
N GLU A 393 10.40 1.65 -10.18
CA GLU A 393 9.95 2.87 -9.48
C GLU A 393 8.43 2.92 -9.27
N VAL A 394 7.64 2.53 -10.28
CA VAL A 394 6.19 2.41 -10.14
C VAL A 394 5.85 1.33 -9.11
N LEU A 395 6.52 0.18 -9.15
CA LEU A 395 6.29 -0.88 -8.18
C LEU A 395 6.68 -0.43 -6.77
N LEU A 396 7.82 0.25 -6.59
CA LEU A 396 8.23 0.86 -5.32
C LEU A 396 7.21 1.89 -4.82
N LYS A 397 6.57 2.68 -5.70
CA LYS A 397 5.48 3.58 -5.31
C LYS A 397 4.25 2.81 -4.81
N PHE A 398 3.95 1.65 -5.37
CA PHE A 398 2.91 0.76 -4.81
C PHE A 398 3.31 0.13 -3.47
N GLN A 399 4.61 0.13 -3.12
CA GLN A 399 5.06 -0.30 -1.80
C GLN A 399 4.80 0.76 -0.72
N GLN A 400 4.69 2.05 -1.07
CA GLN A 400 4.26 3.12 -0.17
C GLN A 400 2.76 2.98 0.15
N ASN A 401 2.46 2.10 1.09
CA ASN A 401 1.11 1.74 1.52
C ASN A 401 0.73 2.49 2.80
N CYS A 402 -0.52 2.32 3.23
CA CYS A 402 -1.00 2.77 4.52
C CYS A 402 -2.13 1.86 5.00
N TRP A 403 -2.52 1.95 6.27
CA TRP A 403 -3.65 1.20 6.80
C TRP A 403 -4.97 1.67 6.18
N ASP A 404 -5.81 0.71 5.80
CA ASP A 404 -7.10 0.97 5.17
C ASP A 404 -8.18 1.15 6.24
N ALA A 405 -8.70 2.37 6.38
CA ALA A 405 -9.81 2.65 7.29
C ALA A 405 -11.08 1.83 6.98
N PHE A 406 -11.28 1.40 5.72
CA PHE A 406 -12.43 0.57 5.33
C PHE A 406 -12.19 -0.93 5.55
N ALA A 407 -10.94 -1.35 5.72
CA ALA A 407 -10.57 -2.73 6.06
C ALA A 407 -9.90 -2.77 7.43
N CYS A 408 -10.49 -2.03 8.36
CA CYS A 408 -10.11 -1.90 9.73
C CYS A 408 -11.29 -2.33 10.60
N HIS A 409 -11.03 -3.16 11.61
CA HIS A 409 -12.05 -3.45 12.61
C HIS A 409 -12.52 -2.16 13.29
N LYS A 410 -13.83 -2.02 13.55
CA LYS A 410 -14.47 -0.81 14.12
C LYS A 410 -13.86 -0.30 15.43
N ASP A 411 -13.30 -1.21 16.23
CA ASP A 411 -12.71 -0.88 17.53
C ASP A 411 -11.19 -0.59 17.46
N ILE A 412 -10.58 -0.78 16.29
CA ILE A 412 -9.24 -0.31 16.01
C ILE A 412 -9.35 1.15 15.55
N ARG A 413 -8.56 2.04 16.15
CA ARG A 413 -8.43 3.42 15.71
C ARG A 413 -7.11 3.63 15.00
N ILE A 414 -7.21 4.21 13.80
CA ILE A 414 -6.09 4.84 13.13
C ILE A 414 -6.00 6.26 13.71
N ILE A 415 -4.93 6.55 14.43
CA ILE A 415 -4.83 7.73 15.32
C ILE A 415 -4.12 8.91 14.68
N ASP A 416 -3.52 8.72 13.51
CA ASP A 416 -2.76 9.73 12.79
C ASP A 416 -3.33 9.98 11.39
N ASN A 417 -3.09 11.17 10.86
CA ASN A 417 -3.54 11.54 9.52
C ASN A 417 -2.75 10.86 8.40
N THR A 418 -1.65 10.15 8.70
CA THR A 418 -0.85 9.40 7.73
C THR A 418 -1.28 7.93 7.61
N TYR A 419 -2.24 7.51 8.44
CA TYR A 419 -2.78 6.15 8.46
C TYR A 419 -1.71 5.08 8.71
N LEU A 420 -0.74 5.38 9.58
CA LEU A 420 0.38 4.48 9.90
C LEU A 420 0.33 3.97 11.33
N ILE A 421 -0.32 4.70 12.22
CA ILE A 421 -0.39 4.40 13.65
C ILE A 421 -1.76 3.81 13.99
N VAL A 422 -1.73 2.65 14.62
CA VAL A 422 -2.92 1.88 14.94
C VAL A 422 -2.95 1.60 16.44
N ARG A 423 -4.10 1.87 17.06
CA ARG A 423 -4.36 1.59 18.47
C ARG A 423 -5.64 0.80 18.65
N ASP A 424 -5.58 -0.27 19.44
CA ASP A 424 -6.75 -1.03 19.86
C ASP A 424 -7.44 -0.34 21.05
N ASN A 425 -8.78 -0.30 21.08
CA ASN A 425 -9.53 0.32 22.19
C ASN A 425 -10.26 -0.68 23.10
N ASN A 426 -10.30 -1.97 22.77
CA ASN A 426 -11.08 -2.94 23.54
C ASN A 426 -10.44 -4.36 23.45
N TYR A 427 -10.95 -5.37 24.15
CA TYR A 427 -10.30 -6.66 24.36
C TYR A 427 -10.85 -7.73 23.42
N ALA A 428 -10.28 -7.86 22.21
CA ALA A 428 -10.55 -8.95 21.27
C ALA A 428 -9.47 -9.01 20.17
N ASN A 429 -9.37 -10.13 19.44
CA ASN A 429 -8.49 -10.22 18.27
C ASN A 429 -9.07 -9.39 17.12
N ARG A 430 -8.36 -8.34 16.71
CA ARG A 430 -8.86 -7.36 15.73
C ARG A 430 -7.79 -7.06 14.73
N SER A 431 -8.19 -6.90 13.48
CA SER A 431 -7.24 -6.77 12.39
C SER A 431 -7.47 -5.52 11.57
N VAL A 432 -6.38 -5.01 11.02
CA VAL A 432 -6.39 -3.98 10.00
C VAL A 432 -5.49 -4.41 8.85
N PHE A 433 -5.96 -4.16 7.64
CA PHE A 433 -5.26 -4.46 6.40
C PHE A 433 -4.73 -3.17 5.77
N ALA A 434 -3.63 -3.27 5.03
CA ALA A 434 -3.18 -2.16 4.23
C ALA A 434 -4.10 -1.93 3.01
N LYS A 435 -4.12 -0.69 2.52
CA LYS A 435 -5.00 -0.22 1.44
C LYS A 435 -4.80 -0.99 0.15
N TYR A 436 -3.56 -1.19 -0.25
CA TYR A 436 -3.22 -1.88 -1.50
C TYR A 436 -2.69 -3.30 -1.25
N PRO A 437 -2.97 -4.25 -2.16
CA PRO A 437 -2.35 -5.57 -2.14
C PRO A 437 -0.87 -5.48 -2.55
N ILE A 438 -0.12 -6.55 -2.27
CA ILE A 438 1.26 -6.71 -2.71
C ILE A 438 1.25 -7.30 -4.11
N LEU A 439 1.98 -6.66 -5.03
CA LEU A 439 2.16 -7.18 -6.38
C LEU A 439 3.30 -8.21 -6.39
N LEU A 440 2.95 -9.48 -6.52
CA LEU A 440 3.90 -10.57 -6.73
C LEU A 440 4.14 -10.77 -8.24
N VAL A 441 5.22 -10.20 -8.75
CA VAL A 441 5.74 -10.35 -10.11
C VAL A 441 6.91 -11.34 -10.17
N ASN A 442 7.13 -11.97 -11.33
CA ASN A 442 8.27 -12.87 -11.58
C ASN A 442 9.59 -12.08 -11.78
N ASP A 443 10.01 -11.32 -10.78
CA ASP A 443 11.31 -10.67 -10.69
C ASP A 443 11.87 -10.86 -9.28
N SER A 444 13.02 -11.54 -9.17
CA SER A 444 13.65 -11.88 -7.88
C SER A 444 14.37 -10.69 -7.25
N SER A 445 14.65 -9.62 -8.02
CA SER A 445 15.23 -8.38 -7.51
C SER A 445 14.23 -7.50 -6.76
N ILE A 446 12.94 -7.88 -6.82
CA ILE A 446 11.85 -7.13 -6.21
C ILE A 446 11.45 -7.80 -4.91
N ILE A 447 11.62 -7.06 -3.82
CA ILE A 447 11.17 -7.44 -2.48
C ILE A 447 10.17 -6.39 -2.03
N PHE A 448 8.97 -6.82 -1.62
CA PHE A 448 8.10 -5.96 -0.82
C PHE A 448 8.54 -6.07 0.62
N TYR A 449 8.74 -4.94 1.29
CA TYR A 449 9.16 -4.89 2.68
C TYR A 449 8.46 -3.75 3.41
N TYR A 450 8.07 -3.98 4.66
CA TYR A 450 7.58 -2.94 5.56
C TYR A 450 8.03 -3.23 6.98
N GLU A 451 8.12 -2.18 7.79
CA GLU A 451 8.49 -2.27 9.20
C GLU A 451 7.31 -1.94 10.10
N ILE A 452 7.33 -2.52 11.29
CA ILE A 452 6.39 -2.23 12.36
C ILE A 452 7.20 -1.92 13.62
N SER A 453 6.99 -0.73 14.18
CA SER A 453 7.54 -0.34 15.47
C SER A 453 6.50 -0.49 16.57
N ILE A 454 6.84 -1.21 17.64
CA ILE A 454 5.93 -1.41 18.77
C ILE A 454 6.03 -0.22 19.71
N LYS A 455 4.96 0.57 19.80
CA LYS A 455 4.86 1.76 20.67
C LYS A 455 4.33 1.41 22.05
N ASN A 456 3.35 0.51 22.11
CA ASN A 456 2.82 -0.01 23.36
C ASN A 456 2.43 -1.48 23.21
N LYS A 457 2.76 -2.29 24.21
CA LYS A 457 2.48 -3.73 24.25
C LYS A 457 1.91 -4.15 25.58
N LYS A 458 0.63 -4.52 25.56
CA LYS A 458 -0.09 -5.15 26.66
C LYS A 458 -0.36 -6.64 26.39
N SER A 459 -0.37 -7.08 25.12
CA SER A 459 -0.64 -8.48 24.76
C SER A 459 0.10 -8.98 23.51
N SER A 460 -0.33 -10.13 22.98
CA SER A 460 0.17 -10.74 21.75
C SER A 460 -0.27 -9.95 20.52
N PHE A 461 0.64 -9.76 19.58
CA PHE A 461 0.41 -9.22 18.24
C PHE A 461 0.68 -10.30 17.22
N ILE A 462 0.02 -10.23 16.07
CA ILE A 462 0.41 -11.00 14.88
C ILE A 462 0.45 -10.06 13.69
N PHE A 463 1.49 -10.17 12.89
CA PHE A 463 1.72 -9.30 11.74
C PHE A 463 2.33 -10.10 10.60
N GLY A 464 1.98 -9.71 9.38
CA GLY A 464 2.34 -10.48 8.21
C GLY A 464 1.47 -10.15 7.01
N PHE A 465 1.24 -11.17 6.20
CA PHE A 465 0.44 -11.09 5.00
C PHE A 465 -0.77 -12.01 5.08
N ALA A 466 -1.92 -11.54 4.62
CA ALA A 466 -3.13 -12.33 4.59
C ALA A 466 -3.97 -12.01 3.36
N VAL A 467 -4.76 -13.00 2.93
CA VAL A 467 -5.76 -12.80 1.90
C VAL A 467 -6.91 -11.96 2.46
N LYS A 468 -7.12 -10.76 1.90
CA LYS A 468 -8.17 -9.84 2.33
C LYS A 468 -9.54 -10.34 1.85
N GLN A 469 -10.29 -10.98 2.75
CA GLN A 469 -11.68 -11.35 2.50
C GLN A 469 -12.59 -10.23 3.01
N GLN A 470 -13.56 -9.80 2.19
CA GLN A 470 -14.33 -8.57 2.41
C GLN A 470 -15.27 -8.59 3.64
N THR A 471 -15.41 -9.70 4.38
CA THR A 471 -16.61 -9.92 5.21
C THR A 471 -16.41 -10.29 6.67
N ASN A 472 -15.20 -10.43 7.22
CA ASN A 472 -15.04 -10.62 8.68
C ASN A 472 -13.66 -10.17 9.19
N PHE A 473 -13.61 -8.99 9.81
CA PHE A 473 -12.46 -8.48 10.58
C PHE A 473 -12.60 -8.71 12.10
N ASP A 474 -13.76 -9.26 12.53
CA ASP A 474 -14.16 -9.45 13.93
C ASP A 474 -13.66 -10.78 14.52
N ASP A 475 -13.13 -11.68 13.68
CA ASP A 475 -12.58 -12.99 14.08
C ASP A 475 -11.05 -13.01 14.03
N SER A 476 -10.45 -13.90 14.83
CA SER A 476 -9.02 -14.21 14.77
C SER A 476 -8.63 -14.73 13.38
N ILE A 477 -8.03 -13.86 12.57
CA ILE A 477 -7.52 -14.21 11.23
C ILE A 477 -6.30 -15.15 11.26
N TRP A 478 -5.77 -15.43 12.46
CA TRP A 478 -4.58 -16.23 12.70
C TRP A 478 -4.74 -17.65 12.14
N GLY A 479 -5.95 -18.21 12.25
CA GLY A 479 -6.28 -19.56 11.82
C GLY A 479 -6.71 -19.71 10.35
N ARG A 480 -6.76 -18.61 9.58
CA ARG A 480 -7.36 -18.63 8.24
C ARG A 480 -6.36 -19.02 7.16
N SER A 481 -6.81 -19.85 6.22
CA SER A 481 -6.03 -20.14 5.01
C SER A 481 -5.71 -18.85 4.27
N GLY A 482 -4.47 -18.71 3.83
CA GLY A 482 -3.94 -17.50 3.23
C GLY A 482 -3.24 -16.56 4.19
N THR A 483 -3.19 -16.85 5.50
CA THR A 483 -2.46 -16.06 6.50
C THR A 483 -1.03 -16.57 6.68
N TYR A 484 -0.06 -15.69 6.53
CA TYR A 484 1.36 -15.92 6.78
C TYR A 484 1.88 -14.83 7.69
N ALA A 485 2.27 -15.18 8.91
CA ALA A 485 2.53 -14.17 9.93
C ALA A 485 3.50 -14.65 10.99
N ILE A 486 4.06 -13.69 11.71
CA ILE A 486 4.81 -13.95 12.93
C ILE A 486 4.13 -13.20 14.09
N GLY A 487 4.09 -13.87 15.25
CA GLY A 487 3.54 -13.34 16.48
C GLY A 487 4.59 -12.63 17.32
N SER A 488 4.16 -11.75 18.24
CA SER A 488 5.07 -11.02 19.12
C SER A 488 5.77 -11.89 20.17
N TYR A 489 5.40 -13.16 20.31
CA TYR A 489 6.14 -14.16 21.09
C TYR A 489 6.90 -15.16 20.19
N GLY A 490 7.12 -14.79 18.93
CA GLY A 490 7.86 -15.58 17.96
C GLY A 490 7.08 -16.76 17.38
N GLU A 491 5.75 -16.78 17.48
CA GLU A 491 4.92 -17.81 16.83
C GLU A 491 4.89 -17.60 15.32
N ILE A 492 5.25 -18.63 14.54
CA ILE A 492 5.19 -18.55 13.08
C ILE A 492 3.91 -19.24 12.60
N TRP A 493 3.17 -18.55 11.75
CA TRP A 493 1.92 -19.01 11.14
C TRP A 493 2.08 -19.11 9.64
N ILE A 494 1.74 -20.26 9.07
CA ILE A 494 1.81 -20.55 7.65
C ILE A 494 0.47 -21.05 7.18
N ASN A 495 -0.13 -20.33 6.22
CA ASN A 495 -1.42 -20.65 5.66
C ASN A 495 -2.49 -20.93 6.75
N GLY A 496 -2.50 -20.10 7.80
CA GLY A 496 -3.43 -20.22 8.92
C GLY A 496 -3.10 -21.31 9.96
N LYS A 497 -1.97 -22.00 9.83
CA LYS A 497 -1.55 -23.03 10.79
C LYS A 497 -0.29 -22.59 11.52
N ARG A 498 -0.27 -22.75 12.85
CA ARG A 498 0.93 -22.52 13.65
C ARG A 498 1.99 -23.56 13.26
N ASN A 499 3.11 -23.10 12.70
CA ASN A 499 4.20 -23.95 12.21
C ASN A 499 5.39 -24.01 13.17
N GLY A 500 5.27 -23.39 14.34
CA GLY A 500 6.30 -23.39 15.36
C GLY A 500 6.26 -22.13 16.21
N SER A 501 7.21 -22.04 17.13
CA SER A 501 7.49 -20.83 17.89
C SER A 501 8.95 -20.86 18.29
N ASN A 502 9.62 -19.72 18.16
CA ASN A 502 10.97 -19.55 18.65
C ASN A 502 10.97 -18.40 19.66
N SER A 503 11.17 -18.70 20.93
CA SER A 503 11.17 -17.71 22.01
C SER A 503 12.26 -16.65 21.85
N ASN A 504 13.30 -16.92 21.04
CA ASN A 504 14.34 -15.94 20.71
C ASN A 504 13.83 -14.83 19.79
N TYR A 505 12.64 -14.99 19.19
CA TYR A 505 11.98 -14.01 18.32
C TYR A 505 10.85 -13.27 19.05
N SER A 506 10.98 -13.05 20.36
CA SER A 506 10.03 -12.27 21.13
C SER A 506 10.24 -10.77 20.93
N TYR A 507 9.15 -10.02 20.79
CA TYR A 507 9.16 -8.59 20.55
C TYR A 507 8.56 -7.80 21.72
N GLY A 508 9.22 -6.71 22.08
CA GLY A 508 8.85 -5.78 23.15
C GLY A 508 8.60 -4.36 22.67
N VAL A 509 8.24 -3.48 23.61
CA VAL A 509 8.13 -2.04 23.34
C VAL A 509 9.48 -1.49 22.90
N GLY A 510 9.50 -0.72 21.81
CA GLY A 510 10.71 -0.15 21.21
C GLY A 510 11.37 -1.02 20.14
N ASP A 511 10.99 -2.30 20.03
CA ASP A 511 11.46 -3.16 18.94
C ASP A 511 10.82 -2.76 17.61
N THR A 512 11.56 -3.02 16.54
CA THR A 512 11.13 -2.86 15.16
C THR A 512 11.21 -4.21 14.44
N MET A 513 10.16 -4.51 13.69
CA MET A 513 9.95 -5.80 13.06
C MET A 513 9.83 -5.57 11.57
N GLY A 514 10.67 -6.22 10.78
CA GLY A 514 10.58 -6.17 9.33
C GLY A 514 9.84 -7.38 8.79
N ILE A 515 8.97 -7.14 7.83
CA ILE A 515 8.18 -8.18 7.18
C ILE A 515 8.30 -7.94 5.69
N GLY A 516 8.77 -8.94 4.96
CA GLY A 516 8.93 -8.85 3.53
C GLY A 516 8.59 -10.12 2.79
N VAL A 517 8.43 -10.00 1.49
CA VAL A 517 8.24 -11.12 0.56
C VAL A 517 9.04 -10.86 -0.71
N ASN A 518 9.84 -11.84 -1.10
CA ASN A 518 10.49 -11.82 -2.40
C ASN A 518 9.45 -12.16 -3.48
N SER A 519 9.34 -11.28 -4.45
CA SER A 519 8.24 -11.28 -5.42
C SER A 519 8.24 -12.52 -6.32
N ALA A 520 9.41 -12.96 -6.82
CA ALA A 520 9.50 -14.13 -7.68
C ALA A 520 9.51 -15.45 -6.91
N THR A 521 10.33 -15.56 -5.88
CA THR A 521 10.51 -16.81 -5.13
C THR A 521 9.36 -17.08 -4.17
N ARG A 522 8.55 -16.05 -3.87
CA ARG A 522 7.49 -16.06 -2.87
C ARG A 522 7.99 -16.36 -1.45
N GLN A 523 9.29 -16.21 -1.21
CA GLN A 523 9.89 -16.40 0.10
C GLN A 523 9.53 -15.24 1.03
N ILE A 524 9.04 -15.58 2.23
CA ILE A 524 8.75 -14.62 3.28
C ILE A 524 10.01 -14.35 4.09
N ILE A 525 10.23 -13.08 4.40
CA ILE A 525 11.38 -12.58 5.14
C ILE A 525 10.84 -11.94 6.41
N PHE A 526 11.33 -12.39 7.56
CA PHE A 526 11.08 -11.71 8.83
C PHE A 526 12.40 -11.17 9.37
N THR A 527 12.35 -9.99 9.97
CA THR A 527 13.50 -9.38 10.65
C THR A 527 13.10 -8.89 12.03
N GLN A 528 14.06 -8.92 12.94
CA GLN A 528 13.95 -8.31 14.27
C GLN A 528 15.11 -7.34 14.44
N ASN A 529 14.81 -6.06 14.58
CA ASN A 529 15.79 -4.98 14.74
C ASN A 529 16.92 -5.07 13.69
N GLY A 530 16.53 -5.29 12.43
CA GLY A 530 17.44 -5.41 11.29
C GLY A 530 18.14 -6.76 11.14
N ARG A 531 17.92 -7.74 12.03
CA ARG A 531 18.47 -9.09 11.89
C ARG A 531 17.46 -10.02 11.25
N ARG A 532 17.82 -10.64 10.13
CA ARG A 532 16.99 -11.65 9.44
C ARG A 532 16.79 -12.87 10.33
N LEU A 533 15.55 -13.30 10.46
CA LEU A 533 15.18 -14.53 11.14
C LEU A 533 15.29 -15.72 10.18
N ASP A 534 15.42 -16.94 10.71
CA ASP A 534 15.41 -18.13 9.86
C ASP A 534 13.99 -18.37 9.33
N SER A 535 13.77 -17.92 8.10
CA SER A 535 12.50 -18.03 7.36
C SER A 535 12.69 -18.78 6.03
N SER A 536 13.78 -19.54 5.92
CA SER A 536 14.25 -20.13 4.65
C SER A 536 13.21 -21.02 3.96
N ASP A 537 12.39 -21.75 4.74
CA ASP A 537 11.33 -22.64 4.25
C ASP A 537 9.93 -21.98 4.09
N LEU A 538 9.81 -20.67 4.34
CA LEU A 538 8.51 -19.98 4.34
C LEU A 538 8.15 -19.44 2.95
N LEU A 539 7.30 -20.16 2.23
CA LEU A 539 6.83 -19.77 0.89
C LEU A 539 5.33 -19.44 0.87
N VAL A 540 4.97 -18.34 0.21
CA VAL A 540 3.56 -18.04 -0.14
C VAL A 540 3.07 -19.03 -1.19
N ALA A 541 1.92 -19.67 -0.97
CA ALA A 541 1.40 -20.66 -1.89
C ALA A 541 1.10 -20.06 -3.26
N SER A 542 1.38 -20.82 -4.32
CA SER A 542 1.15 -20.39 -5.72
C SER A 542 -0.32 -20.23 -6.10
N SER A 543 -1.24 -20.68 -5.24
CA SER A 543 -2.69 -20.67 -5.47
C SER A 543 -3.38 -19.34 -5.15
N PHE A 544 -2.71 -18.41 -4.47
CA PHE A 544 -3.30 -17.11 -4.14
C PHE A 544 -3.16 -16.13 -5.31
N ALA A 545 -4.24 -15.41 -5.61
CA ALA A 545 -4.25 -14.37 -6.62
C ALA A 545 -3.48 -13.13 -6.11
N ASP A 546 -2.61 -12.58 -6.96
CA ASP A 546 -1.68 -11.51 -6.60
C ASP A 546 -2.39 -10.18 -6.21
N ASP A 547 -3.70 -10.05 -6.46
CA ASP A 547 -4.50 -8.87 -6.11
C ASP A 547 -5.23 -8.99 -4.75
N SER A 548 -5.07 -10.12 -4.05
CA SER A 548 -5.81 -10.42 -2.83
C SER A 548 -4.94 -10.50 -1.57
N PHE A 549 -3.62 -10.43 -1.73
CA PHE A 549 -2.64 -10.62 -0.65
C PHE A 549 -2.17 -9.28 -0.10
N HIS A 550 -2.49 -9.00 1.16
CA HIS A 550 -2.28 -7.69 1.78
C HIS A 550 -1.40 -7.79 3.03
N PRO A 551 -0.56 -6.77 3.31
CA PRO A 551 -0.01 -6.56 4.64
C PRO A 551 -1.16 -6.39 5.63
N PHE A 552 -1.01 -6.98 6.82
CA PHE A 552 -1.98 -6.85 7.89
C PHE A 552 -1.27 -6.84 9.25
N ILE A 553 -2.00 -6.37 10.25
CA ILE A 553 -1.69 -6.59 11.65
C ILE A 553 -2.96 -6.97 12.42
N SER A 554 -2.80 -7.82 13.43
CA SER A 554 -3.80 -8.09 14.45
C SER A 554 -3.31 -7.66 15.83
N LEU A 555 -4.15 -6.89 16.52
CA LEU A 555 -3.99 -6.50 17.92
C LEU A 555 -4.98 -7.28 18.79
N ARG A 556 -4.70 -7.41 20.10
CA ARG A 556 -5.52 -8.22 21.01
C ARG A 556 -6.03 -7.46 22.23
N TYR A 557 -5.35 -6.39 22.64
CA TYR A 557 -5.62 -5.75 23.93
C TYR A 557 -5.77 -4.24 23.80
N SER A 558 -6.77 -3.69 24.48
CA SER A 558 -7.00 -2.24 24.59
C SER A 558 -5.77 -1.45 25.03
N GLY A 559 -5.31 -0.54 24.19
CA GLY A 559 -4.14 0.32 24.39
C GLY A 559 -2.88 -0.21 23.73
N ASP A 560 -2.90 -1.41 23.15
CA ASP A 560 -1.85 -1.85 22.24
C ASP A 560 -1.69 -0.85 21.08
N GLU A 561 -0.46 -0.49 20.76
CA GLU A 561 -0.15 0.55 19.79
C GLU A 561 1.10 0.23 18.98
N ILE A 562 0.99 0.42 17.67
CA ILE A 562 2.05 0.18 16.70
C ILE A 562 2.09 1.30 15.66
N GLU A 563 3.26 1.48 15.07
CA GLU A 563 3.48 2.35 13.92
C GLU A 563 4.04 1.52 12.77
N ALA A 564 3.39 1.55 11.62
CA ALA A 564 3.89 0.94 10.41
C ALA A 564 4.74 1.93 9.59
N ASN A 565 5.75 1.40 8.93
CA ASN A 565 6.54 2.11 7.93
C ASN A 565 6.58 1.27 6.66
N PHE A 566 5.79 1.67 5.67
CA PHE A 566 5.74 1.04 4.35
C PHE A 566 6.81 1.59 3.39
N GLY A 567 7.77 2.36 3.92
CA GLY A 567 8.87 2.93 3.15
C GLY A 567 8.56 4.29 2.54
N PRO A 568 9.50 4.83 1.75
CA PRO A 568 10.76 4.20 1.35
C PRO A 568 11.87 4.27 2.41
N ASN A 569 11.70 5.08 3.46
CA ASN A 569 12.75 5.33 4.44
C ASN A 569 12.65 4.36 5.62
N PHE A 570 13.23 3.17 5.47
CA PHE A 570 13.27 2.15 6.52
C PHE A 570 14.31 2.45 7.59
N LYS A 571 14.08 1.99 8.82
CA LYS A 571 15.04 2.08 9.92
C LYS A 571 16.20 1.13 9.72
N PHE A 572 15.96 -0.03 9.11
CA PHE A 572 16.98 -1.02 8.79
C PHE A 572 17.10 -1.24 7.29
N ASP A 573 18.35 -1.39 6.85
CA ASP A 573 18.64 -1.81 5.48
C ASP A 573 18.28 -3.28 5.31
N PHE A 574 17.25 -3.56 4.52
CA PHE A 574 16.80 -4.91 4.21
C PHE A 574 17.45 -5.46 2.94
N GLU A 575 18.07 -4.62 2.11
CA GLU A 575 18.76 -5.08 0.88
C GLU A 575 20.10 -5.77 1.19
N ALA A 576 20.65 -5.52 2.39
CA ALA A 576 21.84 -6.18 2.90
C ALA A 576 21.57 -7.56 3.56
N LEU A 577 20.33 -8.07 3.53
CA LEU A 577 19.85 -9.30 4.20
C LEU A 577 19.54 -10.43 3.22
#